data_AF-A0A060CHQ9-F1
#
_entry.id   AF-A0A060CHQ9-F1
#
_cell.length_a   1.000
_cell.length_b   1.000
_cell.length_c   1.000
_cell.angle_alpha   90.00
_cell.angle_beta   90.00
_cell.angle_gamma   90.00
#
_symmetry.space_group_name_H-M   'P 1'
#
loop_
_entity.id
_entity.type
_entity.pdbx_description
1 polymer ?
#
loop_
_entity_poly.entity_id
_entity_poly.type
_entity_poly.pdbx_seq_one_letter_code
_entity_poly.pdbx_strand_id
1 'polypeptide(L)'
;AIVRYVFSLNLNYHILVIDDGSPDGTALIVKELMQNYPGQLFLEERSGKLGLGTAYIHGFKWAIQREYQFVFEMDADFSHNPDDLERLYQACKTGGADVAIGSRYVKGGAIQNWPLDRRIYSKGGALYTRIITWMPVGDPT
;
A
#
# COMPACT_ATOMS: atom_id res chain seq x y z
N ALA A 1 2.44 11.94 -9.00
CA ALA A 1 3.78 11.38 -9.23
C ALA A 1 3.78 9.85 -9.09
N ILE A 2 3.37 9.32 -7.93
CA ILE A 2 3.35 7.87 -7.63
C ILE A 2 2.60 7.02 -8.66
N VAL A 3 1.40 7.43 -9.08
CA VAL A 3 0.60 6.73 -10.11
C VAL A 3 1.39 6.50 -11.40
N ARG A 4 2.05 7.55 -11.90
CA ARG A 4 2.87 7.46 -13.11
C ARG A 4 4.08 6.56 -12.91
N TYR A 5 4.68 6.58 -11.71
CA TYR A 5 5.80 5.70 -11.36
C TYR A 5 5.37 4.24 -11.41
N VAL A 6 4.29 3.88 -10.69
CA VAL A 6 3.79 2.50 -10.66
C VAL A 6 3.48 1.99 -12.08
N PHE A 7 2.85 2.82 -12.93
CA PHE A 7 2.62 2.44 -14.32
C PHE A 7 3.90 2.32 -15.16
N SER A 8 4.95 3.10 -14.85
CA SER A 8 6.24 3.00 -15.56
C SER A 8 6.99 1.70 -15.30
N LEU A 9 6.61 0.92 -14.28
CA LEU A 9 7.14 -0.43 -14.05
C LEU A 9 6.74 -1.40 -15.16
N ASN A 10 5.69 -1.11 -15.95
CA ASN A 10 5.19 -1.92 -17.07
C ASN A 10 4.80 -3.37 -16.67
N LEU A 11 4.27 -3.55 -15.45
CA LEU A 11 3.85 -4.84 -14.90
C LEU A 11 2.33 -5.05 -14.92
N ASN A 12 1.60 -4.30 -15.74
CA ASN A 12 0.13 -4.37 -15.88
C ASN A 12 -0.64 -4.17 -14.56
N TYR A 13 -0.13 -3.31 -13.67
CA TYR A 13 -0.86 -2.94 -12.47
C TYR A 13 -2.16 -2.20 -12.79
N HIS A 14 -3.18 -2.46 -11.97
CA HIS A 14 -4.35 -1.60 -11.88
C HIS A 14 -4.28 -0.86 -10.54
N ILE A 15 -4.57 0.44 -10.55
CA ILE A 15 -4.47 1.31 -9.38
C ILE A 15 -5.87 1.80 -9.04
N LEU A 16 -6.27 1.59 -7.79
CA LEU A 16 -7.45 2.21 -7.20
C LEU A 16 -6.98 3.30 -6.24
N VAL A 17 -7.42 4.54 -6.47
CA VAL A 17 -7.31 5.62 -5.49
C VAL A 17 -8.64 5.76 -4.75
N ILE A 18 -8.60 5.80 -3.43
CA ILE A 18 -9.76 6.06 -2.59
C ILE A 18 -9.58 7.42 -1.96
N ASP A 19 -10.50 8.34 -2.24
CA ASP A 19 -10.43 9.72 -1.77
C ASP A 19 -11.58 10.04 -0.82
N ASP A 20 -11.26 10.44 0.42
CA ASP A 20 -12.22 10.75 1.49
C ASP A 20 -12.62 12.24 1.51
N GLY A 21 -12.78 12.83 0.31
CA GLY A 21 -13.08 14.25 0.14
C GLY A 21 -11.88 15.13 0.47
N SER A 22 -10.72 14.82 -0.13
CA SER A 22 -9.51 15.60 0.06
C SER A 22 -9.71 17.04 -0.40
N PRO A 23 -9.38 18.06 0.42
CA PRO A 23 -9.60 19.46 0.08
C PRO A 23 -8.56 20.02 -0.89
N ASP A 24 -7.53 19.23 -1.21
CA ASP A 24 -6.34 19.66 -1.97
C ASP A 24 -6.46 19.42 -3.49
N GLY A 25 -7.60 18.92 -3.96
CA GLY A 25 -7.84 18.66 -5.37
C GLY A 25 -7.31 17.31 -5.87
N THR A 26 -6.88 16.40 -4.98
CA THR A 26 -6.40 15.06 -5.33
C THR A 26 -7.35 14.32 -6.29
N ALA A 27 -8.66 14.32 -6.01
CA ALA A 27 -9.65 13.69 -6.88
C ALA A 27 -9.66 14.26 -8.31
N LEU A 28 -9.49 15.57 -8.49
CA LEU A 28 -9.43 16.20 -9.82
C LEU A 28 -8.19 15.76 -10.58
N ILE A 29 -7.03 15.75 -9.93
CA ILE A 29 -5.77 15.30 -10.52
C ILE A 29 -5.87 13.84 -10.96
N VAL A 30 -6.48 12.98 -10.14
CA VAL A 30 -6.68 11.56 -10.49
C VAL A 30 -7.62 11.43 -11.69
N LYS A 31 -8.73 12.17 -11.75
CA LYS A 31 -9.66 12.17 -12.89
C LYS A 31 -8.98 12.57 -14.21
N GLU A 32 -8.10 13.56 -14.18
CA GLU A 32 -7.29 13.93 -15.34
C GLU A 32 -6.32 12.81 -15.74
N LEU A 33 -5.65 12.19 -14.76
CA LEU A 33 -4.73 11.08 -15.00
C LEU A 33 -5.44 9.86 -15.58
N MET A 34 -6.69 9.59 -15.21
CA MET A 34 -7.46 8.44 -15.71
C MET A 34 -7.60 8.46 -17.23
N GLN A 35 -7.61 9.64 -17.86
CA GLN A 35 -7.66 9.77 -19.33
C GLN A 35 -6.43 9.15 -20.01
N ASN A 36 -5.28 9.13 -19.32
CA ASN A 36 -4.04 8.54 -19.81
C ASN A 36 -3.92 7.04 -19.53
N TYR A 37 -4.74 6.50 -18.61
CA TYR A 37 -4.67 5.11 -18.14
C TYR A 37 -6.06 4.44 -18.14
N PRO A 38 -6.76 4.42 -19.29
CA PRO A 38 -8.12 3.92 -19.38
C PRO A 38 -8.19 2.43 -19.01
N GLY A 39 -9.09 2.09 -18.08
CA GLY A 39 -9.27 0.71 -17.62
C GLY A 39 -8.20 0.21 -16.64
N GLN A 40 -7.22 1.04 -16.28
CA GLN A 40 -6.15 0.68 -15.34
C GLN A 40 -6.09 1.58 -14.11
N LEU A 41 -6.50 2.85 -14.22
CA LEU A 41 -6.62 3.77 -13.07
C LEU A 41 -8.09 4.00 -12.71
N PHE A 42 -8.40 3.86 -11.43
CA PHE A 42 -9.74 4.00 -10.87
C PHE A 42 -9.73 4.97 -9.68
N LEU A 43 -10.86 5.62 -9.46
CA LEU A 43 -11.08 6.54 -8.35
C LEU A 43 -12.42 6.22 -7.68
N GLU A 44 -12.40 6.05 -6.37
CA GLU A 44 -13.60 5.95 -5.53
C GLU A 44 -13.63 7.14 -4.56
N GLU A 45 -14.55 8.06 -4.78
CA GLU A 45 -14.75 9.24 -3.92
C GLU A 45 -15.78 8.93 -2.84
N ARG A 46 -15.41 9.15 -1.58
CA ARG A 46 -16.27 8.91 -0.42
C ARG A 46 -16.50 10.22 0.33
N SER A 47 -17.70 10.38 0.88
CA SER A 47 -18.07 11.61 1.58
C SER A 47 -17.60 11.60 3.04
N GLY A 48 -16.76 12.58 3.39
CA GLY A 48 -16.31 12.83 4.76
C GLY A 48 -15.05 12.05 5.16
N LYS A 49 -14.51 12.38 6.34
CA LYS A 49 -13.27 11.76 6.87
C LYS A 49 -13.58 10.41 7.52
N LEU A 50 -13.79 9.39 6.71
CA LEU A 50 -14.10 8.03 7.17
C LEU A 50 -12.86 7.27 7.69
N GLY A 51 -11.66 7.75 7.34
CA GLY A 51 -10.40 7.28 7.90
C GLY A 51 -9.79 6.09 7.16
N LEU A 52 -8.49 5.87 7.38
CA LEU A 52 -7.66 4.96 6.59
C LEU A 52 -8.14 3.50 6.62
N GLY A 53 -8.48 2.97 7.80
CA GLY A 53 -8.94 1.58 7.92
C GLY A 53 -10.23 1.29 7.14
N THR A 54 -11.16 2.26 7.08
CA THR A 54 -12.37 2.10 6.28
C THR A 54 -12.06 2.21 4.78
N ALA A 55 -11.05 2.98 4.38
CA ALA A 55 -10.57 3.04 3.01
C ALA A 55 -10.04 1.69 2.56
N TYR A 56 -9.22 1.04 3.38
CA TYR A 56 -8.73 -0.32 3.10
C TYR A 56 -9.86 -1.33 2.93
N ILE A 57 -10.85 -1.34 3.84
CA ILE A 57 -12.00 -2.23 3.72
C ILE A 57 -12.77 -1.98 2.41
N HIS A 58 -12.94 -0.72 2.03
CA HIS A 58 -13.59 -0.37 0.77
C HIS A 58 -12.78 -0.88 -0.44
N GLY A 59 -11.46 -0.65 -0.45
CA GLY A 59 -10.56 -1.10 -1.52
C GLY A 59 -10.52 -2.62 -1.67
N PHE A 60 -10.44 -3.35 -0.56
CA PHE A 60 -10.49 -4.82 -0.61
C PHE A 60 -11.82 -5.33 -1.17
N LYS A 61 -12.95 -4.76 -0.74
CA LYS A 61 -14.28 -5.12 -1.29
C LYS A 61 -14.36 -4.82 -2.78
N TRP A 62 -13.87 -3.66 -3.20
CA TRP A 62 -13.82 -3.23 -4.60
C TRP A 62 -13.01 -4.20 -5.46
N ALA A 63 -11.86 -4.65 -4.96
CA ALA A 63 -10.97 -5.58 -5.63
C ALA A 63 -11.60 -6.98 -5.73
N ILE A 64 -12.20 -7.48 -4.64
CA ILE A 64 -12.90 -8.77 -4.62
C ILE A 64 -14.06 -8.80 -5.62
N GLN A 65 -14.87 -7.74 -5.69
CA GLN A 65 -15.99 -7.64 -6.64
C GLN A 65 -15.55 -7.67 -8.12
N ARG A 66 -14.27 -7.42 -8.40
CA ARG A 66 -13.66 -7.43 -9.73
C ARG A 66 -12.72 -8.60 -9.94
N GLU A 67 -12.75 -9.57 -9.03
CA GLU A 67 -12.02 -10.84 -9.13
C GLU A 67 -10.50 -10.69 -9.20
N TYR A 68 -9.93 -9.59 -8.68
CA TYR A 68 -8.48 -9.45 -8.54
C TYR A 68 -7.94 -10.51 -7.59
N GLN A 69 -6.90 -11.22 -8.06
CA GLN A 69 -6.27 -12.32 -7.32
C GLN A 69 -5.19 -11.83 -6.34
N PHE A 70 -4.60 -10.68 -6.62
CA PHE A 70 -3.54 -10.07 -5.82
C PHE A 70 -3.92 -8.61 -5.57
N VAL A 71 -3.76 -8.18 -4.32
CA VAL A 71 -4.05 -6.82 -3.89
C VAL A 71 -2.84 -6.30 -3.14
N PHE A 72 -2.40 -5.10 -3.50
CA PHE A 72 -1.35 -4.37 -2.80
C PHE A 72 -2.00 -3.21 -2.05
N GLU A 73 -1.47 -2.94 -0.86
CA GLU A 73 -1.73 -1.74 -0.10
C GLU A 73 -0.41 -0.97 -0.03
N MET A 74 -0.47 0.35 -0.29
CA MET A 74 0.72 1.19 -0.35
C MET A 74 0.33 2.67 -0.23
N ASP A 75 1.01 3.40 0.67
CA ASP A 75 0.94 4.86 0.75
C ASP A 75 1.42 5.57 -0.53
N ALA A 76 0.82 6.72 -0.82
CA ALA A 76 1.07 7.50 -2.03
C ALA A 76 2.26 8.49 -1.93
N ASP A 77 2.97 8.52 -0.81
CA ASP A 77 3.98 9.54 -0.47
C ASP A 77 5.45 9.11 -0.67
N PHE A 78 5.67 7.96 -1.33
CA PHE A 78 6.99 7.32 -1.51
C PHE A 78 7.67 6.85 -0.21
N SER A 79 6.96 6.78 0.91
CA SER A 79 7.45 6.06 2.09
C SER A 79 7.63 4.56 1.82
N HIS A 80 6.83 4.03 0.88
CA HIS A 80 7.00 2.72 0.27
C HIS A 80 7.64 2.85 -1.11
N ASN A 81 8.59 1.97 -1.42
CA ASN A 81 9.21 1.94 -2.74
C ASN A 81 8.36 1.12 -3.73
N PRO A 82 7.84 1.71 -4.83
CA PRO A 82 7.10 0.97 -5.84
C PRO A 82 7.87 -0.21 -6.46
N ASP A 83 9.21 -0.15 -6.49
CA ASP A 83 10.03 -1.25 -7.01
C ASP A 83 9.89 -2.54 -6.20
N ASP A 84 9.44 -2.45 -4.94
CA ASP A 84 9.20 -3.62 -4.10
C ASP A 84 7.90 -4.38 -4.47
N LEU A 85 6.99 -3.78 -5.25
CA LEU A 85 5.71 -4.40 -5.63
C LEU A 85 5.92 -5.74 -6.36
N GLU A 86 6.91 -5.82 -7.26
CA GLU A 86 7.21 -7.06 -7.98
C GLU A 86 7.75 -8.13 -7.04
N ARG A 87 8.61 -7.75 -6.08
CA ARG A 87 9.16 -8.70 -5.10
C ARG A 87 8.08 -9.26 -4.18
N LEU A 88 7.13 -8.41 -3.76
CA LEU A 88 5.97 -8.82 -2.97
C LEU A 88 5.04 -9.72 -3.79
N TYR A 89 4.80 -9.37 -5.06
CA TYR A 89 4.01 -10.18 -5.98
C TYR A 89 4.59 -11.59 -6.11
N GLN A 90 5.89 -11.71 -6.37
CA GLN A 90 6.56 -13.00 -6.56
C GLN A 90 6.53 -13.85 -5.29
N ALA A 91 6.68 -13.25 -4.11
CA ALA A 91 6.57 -13.97 -2.84
C ALA A 91 5.22 -14.69 -2.70
N CYS A 92 4.12 -14.08 -3.14
CA CYS A 92 2.81 -14.72 -3.15
C CYS A 92 2.62 -15.66 -4.35
N LYS A 93 2.88 -15.17 -5.57
CA LYS A 93 2.58 -15.88 -6.81
C LYS A 93 3.37 -17.16 -7.00
N THR A 94 4.68 -17.12 -6.73
CA THR A 94 5.60 -18.25 -6.95
C THR A 94 6.16 -18.80 -5.65
N GLY A 95 6.30 -17.96 -4.62
CA GLY A 95 6.74 -18.39 -3.28
C GLY A 95 5.65 -19.09 -2.46
N GLY A 96 4.39 -19.04 -2.89
CA GLY A 96 3.27 -19.73 -2.22
C GLY A 96 2.82 -19.07 -0.92
N ALA A 97 3.22 -17.83 -0.65
CA ALA A 97 2.74 -17.07 0.50
C ALA A 97 1.31 -16.55 0.26
N ASP A 98 0.46 -16.62 1.28
CA ASP A 98 -0.87 -15.99 1.23
C ASP A 98 -0.78 -14.46 1.41
N VAL A 99 0.22 -13.99 2.16
CA VAL A 99 0.45 -12.57 2.45
C VAL A 99 1.95 -12.29 2.45
N ALA A 100 2.36 -11.21 1.78
CA ALA A 100 3.73 -10.69 1.79
C ALA A 100 3.74 -9.27 2.38
N ILE A 101 4.70 -9.00 3.27
CA ILE A 101 4.83 -7.71 3.98
C ILE A 101 6.18 -7.08 3.64
N GLY A 102 6.14 -5.81 3.20
CA GLY A 102 7.34 -4.99 3.05
C GLY A 102 7.94 -4.64 4.41
N SER A 103 8.93 -5.41 4.86
CA SER A 103 9.50 -5.24 6.20
C SER A 103 10.76 -4.37 6.21
N ARG A 104 10.81 -3.42 7.14
CA ARG A 104 11.99 -2.57 7.40
C ARG A 104 13.07 -3.28 8.23
N TYR A 105 12.74 -4.42 8.84
CA TYR A 105 13.59 -5.10 9.82
C TYR A 105 14.20 -6.41 9.32
N VAL A 106 13.95 -6.79 8.06
CA VAL A 106 14.60 -7.94 7.43
C VAL A 106 15.94 -7.56 6.80
N LYS A 107 16.76 -8.56 6.44
CA LYS A 107 18.01 -8.33 5.72
C LYS A 107 17.74 -7.60 4.40
N GLY A 108 18.42 -6.47 4.18
CA GLY A 108 18.20 -5.59 3.02
C GLY A 108 17.09 -4.55 3.22
N GLY A 109 16.26 -4.69 4.26
CA GLY A 109 15.33 -3.66 4.70
C GLY A 109 16.07 -2.49 5.35
N ALA A 110 15.61 -1.28 5.09
CA ALA A 110 16.23 -0.07 5.62
C ALA A 110 15.18 0.95 6.03
N ILE A 111 15.54 1.75 7.04
CA ILE A 111 14.81 2.94 7.44
C ILE A 111 15.72 4.13 7.16
N GLN A 112 15.27 5.05 6.33
CA GLN A 112 16.03 6.26 6.01
C GLN A 112 15.50 7.44 6.83
N ASN A 113 16.42 8.28 7.31
CA ASN A 113 16.10 9.57 7.94
C ASN A 113 15.20 9.52 9.19
N TRP A 114 15.17 8.40 9.93
CA TRP A 114 14.46 8.35 11.22
C TRP A 114 15.38 8.69 12.39
N PRO A 115 14.94 9.56 13.32
CA PRO A 115 15.65 9.79 14.56
C PRO A 115 15.63 8.53 15.45
N LEU A 116 16.61 8.42 16.35
CA LEU A 116 16.86 7.20 17.12
C LEU A 116 15.67 6.80 18.00
N ASP A 117 15.02 7.78 18.61
CA ASP A 117 13.81 7.61 19.42
C ASP A 117 12.68 6.96 18.62
N ARG A 118 12.39 7.45 17.41
CA ARG A 118 11.38 6.87 16.50
C ARG A 118 11.70 5.41 16.16
N ARG A 119 12.98 5.07 16.00
CA ARG A 119 13.42 3.68 15.76
C ARG A 119 13.18 2.79 16.98
N ILE A 120 13.41 3.30 18.19
CA ILE A 120 13.17 2.58 19.44
C ILE A 120 11.67 2.34 19.63
N TYR A 121 10.83 3.37 19.49
CA TYR A 121 9.38 3.24 19.64
C TYR A 121 8.79 2.25 18.63
N SER A 122 9.24 2.32 17.37
CA SER A 122 8.77 1.42 16.31
C SER A 122 9.16 -0.03 16.57
N LYS A 123 10.41 -0.30 16.97
CA LYS A 123 10.85 -1.66 17.31
C LYS A 123 10.19 -2.18 18.59
N GLY A 124 10.01 -1.32 19.58
CA GLY A 124 9.35 -1.66 20.84
C GLY A 124 7.88 -2.02 20.63
N GLY A 125 7.15 -1.21 19.86
CA GLY A 125 5.77 -1.49 19.47
C GLY A 125 5.65 -2.80 18.69
N ALA A 126 6.54 -3.03 17.71
CA ALA A 126 6.57 -4.27 16.97
C ALA A 126 6.80 -5.50 17.87
N LEU A 127 7.75 -5.41 18.81
CA LEU A 127 8.01 -6.48 19.78
C LEU A 127 6.81 -6.73 20.69
N TYR A 128 6.19 -5.66 21.21
CA TYR A 128 5.00 -5.74 22.04
C TYR A 128 3.86 -6.45 21.32
N THR A 129 3.52 -6.03 20.10
CA THR A 129 2.47 -6.66 19.29
C THR A 129 2.76 -8.14 19.08
N ARG A 130 3.99 -8.50 18.69
CA ARG A 130 4.37 -9.91 18.46
C ARG A 130 4.21 -10.78 19.70
N ILE A 131 4.55 -10.27 20.89
CA ILE A 131 4.43 -11.02 22.14
C ILE A 131 2.96 -11.26 22.48
N ILE A 132 2.10 -10.27 22.27
CA ILE A 132 0.68 -10.36 22.65
C ILE A 132 -0.14 -11.16 21.62
N THR A 133 0.12 -10.96 20.33
CA THR A 133 -0.67 -11.58 19.24
C THR A 133 -0.07 -12.87 18.72
N TRP A 134 1.16 -13.21 19.11
CA TRP A 134 1.92 -14.36 18.59
C TRP A 134 2.15 -14.31 17.07
N MET A 135 2.03 -13.13 16.47
CA MET A 135 2.21 -12.97 15.04
C MET A 135 3.66 -13.30 14.62
N PRO A 136 3.85 -14.09 13.54
CA PRO A 136 5.17 -14.50 13.09
C PRO A 136 5.95 -13.36 12.40
N VAL A 137 5.35 -12.17 12.24
CA VAL A 137 5.91 -11.06 11.46
C VAL A 137 6.71 -10.09 12.34
N GLY A 138 7.89 -9.69 11.87
CA GLY A 138 8.78 -8.76 12.57
C GLY A 138 8.37 -7.29 12.49
N ASP A 139 7.51 -6.95 11.52
CA ASP A 139 7.04 -5.60 11.24
C ASP A 139 5.51 -5.63 11.11
N PRO A 140 4.77 -5.51 12.24
CA PRO A 140 3.31 -5.54 12.25
C PRO A 140 2.77 -4.13 12.00
N THR A 141 3.04 -3.61 10.80
CA THR A 141 2.48 -2.34 10.28
C THR A 141 1.12 -2.52 9.68
#